data_AF-A0A562KMT9-F1
#
_entry.id   AF-A0A562KMT9-F1
#
_cell.length_a   1.000
_cell.length_b   1.000
_cell.length_c   1.000
_cell.angle_alpha   90.00
_cell.angle_beta   90.00
_cell.angle_gamma   90.00
#
_symmetry.space_group_name_H-M   'P 1'
#
loop_
_entity.id
_entity.type
_entity.pdbx_description
1 polymer ?
#
loop_
_entity_poly.entity_id
_entity_poly.type
_entity_poly.pdbx_seq_one_letter_code
_entity_poly.pdbx_strand_id
1 'polypeptide(L)'
;MIRTDLWRVGVVKAPMAAIIAAGSLDGFEMLWLPAEGPLRFMADPFGLWKDGLLHIFVETYDYRTRHGAIDVLILDEKLNLLAREPALREPWHLSYPFVFEADGAIWLLPEAYKSGRLTLYRATEFPWRWEAEERFVFPEAAIDATPVRTASGWRIFYTPPGPKPWRTSALKLARADCLFGPWKVSEEAPILLDRGGARMGGTPLWQDDRLLLPTQDCRKTYGGAIAIREMRDAGDPAPQIAAGPHIAAPCAFHPYVDGLHTMSAAGPVTLVDAKRTVRSFRHLGIKIARAF
;
A
#
# COMPACT_ATOMS: atom_id res chain seq x y z
N MET A 1 13.04 16.98 21.10
CA MET A 1 13.01 16.99 19.62
C MET A 1 12.07 15.88 19.14
N ILE A 2 11.11 16.16 18.26
CA ILE A 2 10.11 15.16 17.85
C ILE A 2 10.62 14.41 16.61
N ARG A 3 10.49 13.07 16.63
CA ARG A 3 10.74 12.20 15.49
C ARG A 3 9.61 12.33 14.47
N THR A 4 9.97 12.45 13.20
CA THR A 4 9.05 12.60 12.08
C THR A 4 9.51 11.74 10.93
N ASP A 5 8.62 10.91 10.43
CA ASP A 5 8.91 10.01 9.34
C ASP A 5 8.42 10.69 8.05
N LEU A 6 9.32 10.94 7.11
CA LEU A 6 9.00 11.52 5.81
C LEU A 6 9.19 10.44 4.76
N TRP A 7 8.13 10.17 4.00
CA TRP A 7 8.14 9.23 2.89
C TRP A 7 8.35 9.96 1.57
N ARG A 8 8.93 9.25 0.60
CA ARG A 8 9.04 9.71 -0.77
C ARG A 8 8.81 8.55 -1.70
N VAL A 9 7.95 8.76 -2.69
CA VAL A 9 7.62 7.78 -3.72
C VAL A 9 8.63 7.83 -4.86
N GLY A 10 8.99 6.65 -5.37
CA GLY A 10 9.82 6.47 -6.55
C GLY A 10 9.28 5.38 -7.48
N VAL A 11 9.72 5.43 -8.73
CA VAL A 11 9.42 4.49 -9.80
C VAL A 11 10.71 3.77 -10.18
N VAL A 12 10.79 2.49 -9.87
CA VAL A 12 11.87 1.60 -10.33
C VAL A 12 11.56 1.19 -11.77
N LYS A 13 12.51 1.39 -12.69
CA LYS A 13 12.37 1.01 -14.10
C LYS A 13 12.63 -0.48 -14.32
N ALA A 14 11.89 -1.31 -13.59
CA ALA A 14 11.90 -2.76 -13.74
C ALA A 14 10.57 -3.36 -13.24
N PRO A 15 10.14 -4.49 -13.83
CA PRO A 15 9.00 -5.22 -13.33
C PRO A 15 9.31 -5.80 -11.95
N MET A 16 8.30 -5.87 -11.10
CA MET A 16 8.47 -6.27 -9.69
C MET A 16 9.03 -7.69 -9.54
N ALA A 17 8.73 -8.60 -10.47
CA ALA A 17 9.29 -9.94 -10.52
C ALA A 17 10.83 -9.94 -10.57
N ALA A 18 11.43 -9.02 -11.34
CA ALA A 18 12.89 -8.91 -11.44
C ALA A 18 13.53 -8.46 -10.13
N ILE A 19 12.88 -7.53 -9.42
CA ILE A 19 13.32 -7.03 -8.12
C ILE A 19 13.22 -8.14 -7.06
N ILE A 20 12.11 -8.88 -7.04
CA ILE A 20 11.94 -10.01 -6.13
C ILE A 20 13.00 -11.10 -6.40
N ALA A 21 13.24 -11.44 -7.67
CA ALA A 21 14.27 -12.42 -8.05
C ALA A 21 15.68 -11.97 -7.66
N ALA A 22 15.99 -10.68 -7.76
CA ALA A 22 17.26 -10.11 -7.31
C ALA A 22 17.36 -10.05 -5.77
N GLY A 23 16.23 -10.00 -5.07
CA GLY A 23 16.16 -9.85 -3.61
C GLY A 23 16.65 -8.48 -3.10
N SER A 24 16.84 -7.50 -3.99
CA SER A 24 17.27 -6.15 -3.67
C SER A 24 16.78 -5.15 -4.73
N LEU A 25 16.76 -3.88 -4.35
CA LEU A 25 16.58 -2.73 -5.25
C LEU A 25 17.92 -2.21 -5.80
N ASP A 26 19.06 -2.73 -5.33
CA ASP A 26 20.38 -2.36 -5.83
C ASP A 26 20.53 -2.66 -7.32
N GLY A 27 21.16 -1.75 -8.07
CA GLY A 27 21.43 -1.91 -9.50
C GLY A 27 20.25 -1.60 -10.43
N PHE A 28 19.05 -1.38 -9.90
CA PHE A 28 17.91 -0.93 -10.70
C PHE A 28 17.88 0.60 -10.83
N GLU A 29 17.53 1.09 -12.02
CA GLU A 29 17.32 2.52 -12.25
C GLU A 29 16.05 2.99 -11.53
N MET A 30 16.15 4.11 -10.81
CA MET A 30 15.09 4.69 -10.00
C MET A 30 14.83 6.15 -10.40
N LEU A 31 13.55 6.49 -10.60
CA LEU A 31 13.08 7.87 -10.74
C LEU A 31 12.27 8.28 -9.51
N TRP A 32 12.71 9.31 -8.80
CA TRP A 32 11.96 9.84 -7.67
C TRP A 32 10.87 10.82 -8.12
N LEU A 33 9.67 10.68 -7.57
CA LEU A 33 8.63 11.69 -7.73
C LEU A 33 9.01 12.99 -6.98
N PRO A 34 8.38 14.14 -7.33
CA PRO A 34 8.63 15.41 -6.66
C PRO A 34 8.47 15.32 -5.14
N ALA A 35 9.31 16.04 -4.40
CA ALA A 35 9.21 16.08 -2.95
C ALA A 35 8.09 17.03 -2.49
N GLU A 36 7.33 16.64 -1.46
CA GLU A 36 6.25 17.46 -0.90
C GLU A 36 6.70 18.68 -0.08
N GLY A 37 8.01 18.84 0.13
CA GLY A 37 8.57 19.85 1.02
C GLY A 37 8.42 19.50 2.51
N PRO A 38 8.58 20.47 3.42
CA PRO A 38 8.66 20.18 4.86
C PRO A 38 7.31 19.73 5.43
N LEU A 39 7.36 18.74 6.33
CA LEU A 39 6.19 18.25 7.09
C LEU A 39 5.07 17.65 6.23
N ARG A 40 5.37 17.32 4.97
CA ARG A 40 4.45 16.64 4.06
C ARG A 40 5.16 15.47 3.42
N PHE A 41 4.42 14.44 3.04
CA PHE A 41 4.96 13.31 2.31
C PHE A 41 3.92 12.69 1.37
N MET A 42 4.44 11.92 0.41
CA MET A 42 3.69 10.93 -0.35
C MET A 42 4.15 9.53 0.05
N ALA A 43 3.21 8.61 0.19
CA ALA A 43 3.45 7.21 0.56
C ALA A 43 2.45 6.28 -0.13
N ASP A 44 2.64 4.98 0.05
CA ASP A 44 1.75 3.91 -0.43
C ASP A 44 1.40 4.02 -1.93
N PRO A 45 2.38 3.99 -2.83
CA PRO A 45 2.08 4.13 -4.24
C PRO A 45 1.47 2.85 -4.84
N PHE A 46 0.36 3.00 -5.55
CA PHE A 46 -0.28 1.97 -6.37
C PHE A 46 -0.53 2.52 -7.76
N GLY A 47 -0.37 1.72 -8.81
CA GLY A 47 -0.42 2.22 -10.17
C GLY A 47 -1.18 1.36 -11.16
N LEU A 48 -1.78 2.04 -12.13
CA LEU A 48 -2.49 1.43 -13.24
C LEU A 48 -2.07 2.11 -14.55
N TRP A 49 -1.71 1.31 -15.54
CA TRP A 49 -1.50 1.78 -16.91
C TRP A 49 -2.85 1.84 -17.63
N LYS A 50 -3.16 2.99 -18.23
CA LYS A 50 -4.37 3.15 -19.04
C LYS A 50 -4.11 4.16 -20.15
N ASP A 51 -4.47 3.79 -21.37
CA ASP A 51 -4.39 4.65 -22.56
C ASP A 51 -2.99 5.27 -22.77
N GLY A 52 -1.94 4.48 -22.53
CA GLY A 52 -0.53 4.90 -22.67
C GLY A 52 0.02 5.74 -21.49
N LEU A 53 -0.78 5.95 -20.44
CA LEU A 53 -0.41 6.74 -19.28
C LEU A 53 -0.33 5.88 -18.01
N LEU A 54 0.68 6.14 -17.19
CA LEU A 54 0.81 5.57 -15.87
C LEU A 54 0.15 6.48 -14.83
N HIS A 55 -0.89 5.96 -14.17
CA HIS A 55 -1.60 6.65 -13.10
C HIS A 55 -1.12 6.10 -11.77
N ILE A 56 -0.49 6.92 -10.94
CA ILE A 56 0.06 6.54 -9.63
C ILE A 56 -0.77 7.19 -8.54
N PHE A 57 -1.53 6.40 -7.80
CA PHE A 57 -2.29 6.81 -6.64
C PHE A 57 -1.41 6.73 -5.40
N VAL A 58 -1.44 7.78 -4.57
CA VAL A 58 -0.59 7.89 -3.37
C VAL A 58 -1.39 8.44 -2.20
N GLU A 59 -1.04 8.02 -0.98
CA GLU A 59 -1.37 8.80 0.20
C GLU A 59 -0.61 10.12 0.15
N THR A 60 -1.30 11.22 0.41
CA THR A 60 -0.71 12.52 0.73
C THR A 60 -1.01 12.86 2.17
N TYR A 61 0.00 13.27 2.92
CA TYR A 61 -0.16 13.58 4.33
C TYR A 61 0.50 14.92 4.68
N ASP A 62 -0.21 15.76 5.43
CA ASP A 62 0.37 16.94 6.07
C ASP A 62 0.34 16.78 7.59
N TYR A 63 1.51 16.80 8.22
CA TYR A 63 1.64 16.72 9.67
C TYR A 63 0.96 17.87 10.42
N ARG A 64 0.74 19.01 9.77
CA ARG A 64 0.03 20.17 10.34
C ARG A 64 -1.43 19.85 10.60
N THR A 65 -2.10 19.23 9.63
CA THR A 65 -3.51 18.81 9.72
C THR A 65 -3.67 17.41 10.32
N ARG A 66 -2.66 16.54 10.15
CA ARG A 66 -2.68 15.10 10.46
C ARG A 66 -3.74 14.33 9.66
N HIS A 67 -3.89 14.70 8.40
CA HIS A 67 -4.92 14.15 7.52
C HIS A 67 -4.28 13.56 6.27
N GLY A 68 -4.56 12.27 6.03
CA GLY A 68 -4.22 11.55 4.80
C GLY A 68 -5.34 11.66 3.77
N ALA A 69 -4.99 11.87 2.51
CA ALA A 69 -5.90 11.93 1.37
C ALA A 69 -5.25 11.30 0.13
N ILE A 70 -6.02 10.93 -0.89
CA ILE A 70 -5.47 10.25 -2.08
C ILE A 70 -5.32 11.22 -3.25
N ASP A 71 -4.09 11.40 -3.73
CA ASP A 71 -3.80 12.07 -5.00
C ASP A 71 -3.46 11.04 -6.08
N VAL A 72 -3.66 11.42 -7.33
CA VAL A 72 -3.14 10.68 -8.49
C VAL A 72 -2.12 11.53 -9.23
N LEU A 73 -0.98 10.94 -9.57
CA LEU A 73 0.03 11.50 -10.47
C LEU A 73 -0.07 10.78 -11.82
N ILE A 74 -0.03 11.54 -12.92
CA ILE A 74 -0.12 11.00 -14.27
C ILE A 74 1.23 11.17 -14.96
N LEU A 75 1.81 10.07 -15.40
CA LEU A 75 3.08 10.02 -16.10
C LEU A 75 2.88 9.50 -17.53
N ASP A 76 3.66 10.02 -18.48
CA ASP A 76 3.75 9.44 -19.82
C ASP A 76 4.57 8.13 -19.84
N GLU A 77 4.66 7.46 -21.00
CA GLU A 77 5.45 6.24 -21.19
C GLU A 77 6.95 6.41 -20.88
N LYS A 78 7.45 7.65 -20.96
CA LYS A 78 8.84 8.00 -20.63
C LYS A 78 9.01 8.37 -19.15
N LEU A 79 7.94 8.24 -18.36
CA LEU A 79 7.86 8.56 -16.94
C LEU A 79 8.01 10.06 -16.63
N ASN A 80 7.67 10.94 -17.58
CA ASN A 80 7.56 12.36 -17.31
C ASN A 80 6.23 12.65 -16.61
N LEU A 81 6.28 13.39 -15.51
CA LEU A 81 5.07 13.83 -14.80
C LEU A 81 4.31 14.86 -15.63
N LEU A 82 3.08 14.53 -16.01
CA LEU A 82 2.18 15.39 -16.78
C LEU A 82 1.24 16.19 -15.87
N ALA A 83 0.69 15.54 -14.84
CA ALA A 83 -0.29 16.14 -13.96
C ALA A 83 -0.28 15.49 -12.56
N ARG A 84 -0.83 16.22 -11.58
CA ARG A 84 -1.19 15.70 -10.27
C ARG A 84 -2.49 16.35 -9.83
N GLU A 85 -3.47 15.55 -9.46
CA GLU A 85 -4.77 16.03 -8.98
C GLU A 85 -5.25 15.23 -7.77
N PRO A 86 -6.21 15.76 -6.99
CA PRO A 86 -6.97 14.98 -6.03
C PRO A 86 -7.71 13.82 -6.71
N ALA A 87 -7.56 12.61 -6.18
CA ALA A 87 -8.34 11.45 -6.62
C ALA A 87 -9.50 11.16 -5.66
N LEU A 88 -9.23 11.15 -4.34
CA LEU A 88 -10.26 10.92 -3.33
C LEU A 88 -10.00 11.76 -2.08
N ARG A 89 -11.08 12.36 -1.55
CA ARG A 89 -11.12 13.17 -0.34
C ARG A 89 -12.30 12.73 0.51
N GLU A 90 -12.04 12.51 1.79
CA GLU A 90 -13.04 12.13 2.79
C GLU A 90 -12.79 12.90 4.09
N PRO A 91 -13.75 12.99 5.01
CA PRO A 91 -13.55 13.63 6.31
C PRO A 91 -12.69 12.78 7.27
N TRP A 92 -12.36 11.54 6.89
CA TRP A 92 -11.44 10.66 7.59
C TRP A 92 -10.13 10.48 6.80
N HIS A 93 -9.10 10.03 7.51
CA HIS A 93 -7.79 9.72 6.93
C HIS A 93 -7.89 8.56 5.94
N LEU A 94 -7.33 8.76 4.74
CA LEU A 94 -7.15 7.74 3.71
C LEU A 94 -5.66 7.44 3.49
N SER A 95 -5.31 6.17 3.31
CA SER A 95 -3.97 5.68 2.91
C SER A 95 -4.10 4.41 2.07
N TYR A 96 -2.99 3.75 1.71
CA TYR A 96 -2.98 2.48 0.96
C TYR A 96 -4.00 2.42 -0.21
N PRO A 97 -3.93 3.33 -1.21
CA PRO A 97 -4.92 3.46 -2.27
C PRO A 97 -4.83 2.34 -3.32
N PHE A 98 -5.16 1.11 -2.95
CA PHE A 98 -5.05 -0.04 -3.84
C PHE A 98 -5.99 0.10 -5.05
N VAL A 99 -5.42 0.38 -6.22
CA VAL A 99 -6.15 0.53 -7.50
C VAL A 99 -6.02 -0.73 -8.36
N PHE A 100 -7.11 -1.19 -8.96
CA PHE A 100 -7.11 -2.40 -9.79
C PHE A 100 -8.28 -2.46 -10.77
N GLU A 101 -8.12 -3.25 -11.83
CA GLU A 101 -9.19 -3.58 -12.78
C GLU A 101 -9.85 -4.91 -12.41
N ALA A 102 -11.18 -4.94 -12.39
CA ALA A 102 -11.96 -6.16 -12.20
C ALA A 102 -13.39 -5.99 -12.74
N ASP A 103 -13.94 -7.06 -13.30
CA ASP A 103 -15.35 -7.13 -13.72
C ASP A 103 -15.79 -5.94 -14.62
N GLY A 104 -14.88 -5.50 -15.50
CA GLY A 104 -15.14 -4.41 -16.46
C GLY A 104 -15.12 -3.00 -15.87
N ALA A 105 -14.61 -2.82 -14.65
CA ALA A 105 -14.48 -1.52 -14.00
C ALA A 105 -13.09 -1.35 -13.36
N ILE A 106 -12.76 -0.09 -13.06
CA ILE A 106 -11.59 0.26 -12.24
C ILE A 106 -12.07 0.57 -10.84
N TRP A 107 -11.39 -0.02 -9.86
CA TRP A 107 -11.73 0.06 -8.46
C TRP A 107 -10.59 0.67 -7.66
N LEU A 108 -10.95 1.37 -6.59
CA LEU A 108 -10.03 1.91 -5.59
C LEU A 108 -10.48 1.43 -4.21
N LEU A 109 -9.58 0.78 -3.48
CA LEU A 109 -9.84 0.24 -2.14
C LEU A 109 -8.82 0.83 -1.14
N PRO A 110 -9.03 2.08 -0.67
CA PRO A 110 -8.11 2.72 0.26
C PRO A 110 -8.25 2.13 1.68
N GLU A 111 -7.17 2.17 2.47
CA GLU A 111 -7.28 2.04 3.92
C GLU A 111 -8.03 3.27 4.47
N ALA A 112 -9.10 3.00 5.22
CA ALA A 112 -9.90 4.02 5.87
C ALA A 112 -10.38 3.56 7.25
N TYR A 113 -9.57 2.81 8.02
CA TYR A 113 -10.05 2.10 9.21
C TYR A 113 -10.73 3.01 10.26
N LYS A 114 -10.37 4.30 10.31
CA LYS A 114 -10.99 5.30 11.21
C LYS A 114 -12.42 5.68 10.82
N SER A 115 -12.85 5.39 9.59
CA SER A 115 -14.25 5.51 9.16
C SER A 115 -15.16 4.46 9.80
N GLY A 116 -14.59 3.38 10.34
CA GLY A 116 -15.32 2.24 10.90
C GLY A 116 -15.68 1.16 9.87
N ARG A 117 -15.33 1.33 8.59
CA ARG A 117 -15.58 0.33 7.53
C ARG A 117 -14.47 0.30 6.49
N LEU A 118 -14.45 -0.76 5.68
CA LEU A 118 -13.72 -0.82 4.42
C LEU A 118 -14.68 -0.48 3.29
N THR A 119 -14.30 0.47 2.43
CA THR A 119 -15.16 0.95 1.33
C THR A 119 -14.44 0.76 0.00
N LEU A 120 -15.09 0.02 -0.91
CA LEU A 120 -14.67 -0.09 -2.29
C LEU A 120 -15.27 1.08 -3.08
N TYR A 121 -14.48 1.74 -3.90
CA TYR A 121 -14.92 2.82 -4.76
C TYR A 121 -14.79 2.43 -6.24
N ARG A 122 -15.81 2.71 -7.03
CA ARG A 122 -15.83 2.53 -8.49
C ARG A 122 -15.43 3.82 -9.18
N ALA A 123 -14.55 3.76 -10.17
CA ALA A 123 -14.30 4.92 -11.02
C ALA A 123 -15.53 5.18 -11.92
N THR A 124 -16.12 6.37 -11.82
CA THR A 124 -17.17 6.84 -12.76
C THR A 124 -16.59 7.70 -13.87
N GLU A 125 -15.48 8.37 -13.59
CA GLU A 125 -14.66 9.11 -14.55
C GLU A 125 -13.19 8.90 -14.14
N PHE A 126 -12.56 7.84 -14.64
CA PHE A 126 -11.18 7.52 -14.26
C PHE A 126 -10.20 8.57 -14.81
N PRO A 127 -9.20 9.03 -14.02
CA PRO A 127 -8.89 8.68 -12.62
C PRO A 127 -9.51 9.63 -11.56
N TRP A 128 -10.41 10.52 -11.95
CA TRP A 128 -10.81 11.71 -11.20
C TRP A 128 -12.01 11.52 -10.28
N ARG A 129 -13.02 10.73 -10.69
CA ARG A 129 -14.28 10.58 -9.96
C ARG A 129 -14.53 9.15 -9.56
N TRP A 130 -14.93 9.01 -8.29
CA TRP A 130 -15.09 7.74 -7.61
C TRP A 130 -16.39 7.75 -6.81
N GLU A 131 -17.14 6.66 -6.87
CA GLU A 131 -18.37 6.46 -6.10
C GLU A 131 -18.27 5.21 -5.23
N ALA A 132 -18.76 5.28 -4.00
CA ALA A 132 -18.79 4.12 -3.11
C ALA A 132 -19.68 3.01 -3.69
N GLU A 133 -19.19 1.78 -3.67
CA GLU A 133 -19.91 0.61 -4.15
C GLU A 133 -20.68 -0.04 -3.01
N GLU A 134 -21.98 0.27 -2.91
CA GLU A 134 -22.84 -0.19 -1.83
C GLU A 134 -23.02 -1.72 -1.79
N ARG A 135 -22.79 -2.43 -2.90
CA ARG A 135 -22.82 -3.90 -2.90
C ARG A 135 -21.64 -4.52 -2.15
N PHE A 136 -20.53 -3.78 -2.01
CA PHE A 136 -19.35 -4.24 -1.29
C PHE A 136 -19.56 -4.13 0.22
N VAL A 137 -19.74 -5.28 0.88
CA VAL A 137 -19.94 -5.33 2.34
C VAL A 137 -18.85 -6.18 2.98
N PHE A 138 -17.88 -5.52 3.62
CA PHE A 138 -16.81 -6.20 4.35
C PHE A 138 -17.06 -6.12 5.87
N PRO A 139 -16.85 -7.21 6.63
CA PRO A 139 -17.26 -7.28 8.04
C PRO A 139 -16.37 -6.51 9.01
N GLU A 140 -15.22 -6.00 8.58
CA GLU A 140 -14.24 -5.33 9.44
C GLU A 140 -13.74 -4.00 8.82
N ALA A 141 -13.29 -3.07 9.66
CA ALA A 141 -12.56 -1.89 9.22
C ALA A 141 -11.10 -2.27 8.90
N ALA A 142 -10.91 -3.01 7.80
CA ALA A 142 -9.62 -3.59 7.42
C ALA A 142 -8.55 -2.51 7.17
N ILE A 143 -7.32 -2.83 7.58
CA ILE A 143 -6.10 -2.04 7.41
C ILE A 143 -5.29 -2.66 6.28
N ASP A 144 -4.78 -1.84 5.36
CA ASP A 144 -4.07 -2.24 4.13
C ASP A 144 -4.75 -3.40 3.36
N ALA A 145 -6.07 -3.32 3.15
CA ALA A 145 -6.84 -4.37 2.49
C ALA A 145 -6.38 -4.57 1.05
N THR A 146 -5.99 -5.79 0.71
CA THR A 146 -5.37 -6.13 -0.58
C THR A 146 -6.13 -7.28 -1.25
N PRO A 147 -6.98 -6.97 -2.26
CA PRO A 147 -7.77 -7.96 -2.96
C PRO A 147 -6.94 -8.71 -4.01
N VAL A 148 -7.19 -10.01 -4.13
CA VAL A 148 -6.55 -10.90 -5.11
C VAL A 148 -7.59 -11.84 -5.68
N ARG A 149 -7.64 -11.94 -7.01
CA ARG A 149 -8.44 -12.97 -7.70
C ARG A 149 -7.65 -14.27 -7.76
N THR A 150 -8.32 -15.37 -7.41
CA THR A 150 -7.83 -16.74 -7.49
C THR A 150 -8.76 -17.57 -8.39
N ALA A 151 -8.38 -18.82 -8.67
CA ALA A 151 -9.25 -19.74 -9.41
C ALA A 151 -10.57 -20.05 -8.65
N SER A 152 -10.58 -19.91 -7.32
CA SER A 152 -11.73 -20.18 -6.44
C SER A 152 -12.36 -18.91 -5.88
N GLY A 153 -12.37 -17.84 -6.66
CA GLY A 153 -12.99 -16.57 -6.32
C GLY A 153 -12.00 -15.52 -5.83
N TRP A 154 -12.44 -14.68 -4.90
CA TRP A 154 -11.69 -13.54 -4.39
C TRP A 154 -11.14 -13.78 -3.00
N ARG A 155 -9.95 -13.22 -2.76
CA ARG A 155 -9.28 -13.16 -1.46
C ARG A 155 -9.02 -11.71 -1.10
N ILE A 156 -9.13 -11.36 0.17
CA ILE A 156 -8.59 -10.11 0.72
C ILE A 156 -7.61 -10.45 1.82
N PHE A 157 -6.38 -10.02 1.64
CA PHE A 157 -5.34 -10.01 2.67
C PHE A 157 -5.39 -8.68 3.38
N TYR A 158 -5.42 -8.69 4.71
CA TYR A 158 -5.54 -7.45 5.46
C TYR A 158 -5.01 -7.59 6.88
N THR A 159 -4.75 -6.44 7.50
CA THR A 159 -4.51 -6.36 8.93
C THR A 159 -5.82 -6.01 9.65
N PRO A 160 -6.19 -6.70 10.75
CA PRO A 160 -7.38 -6.37 11.51
C PRO A 160 -7.23 -5.03 12.28
N PRO A 161 -8.33 -4.29 12.52
CA PRO A 161 -8.29 -2.99 13.22
C PRO A 161 -7.90 -3.09 14.69
N GLY A 162 -8.03 -4.28 15.30
CA GLY A 162 -7.68 -4.53 16.68
C GLY A 162 -7.43 -6.01 16.99
N PRO A 163 -6.79 -6.30 18.15
CA PRO A 163 -6.20 -5.35 19.11
C PRO A 163 -5.02 -4.54 18.54
N LYS A 164 -4.69 -3.40 19.15
CA LYS A 164 -3.67 -2.45 18.64
C LYS A 164 -2.32 -3.07 18.24
N PRO A 165 -1.75 -4.06 18.96
CA PRO A 165 -0.49 -4.69 18.55
C PRO A 165 -0.55 -5.36 17.17
N TRP A 166 -1.72 -5.89 16.79
CA TRP A 166 -1.94 -6.59 15.52
C TRP A 166 -1.77 -5.69 14.30
N ARG A 167 -1.91 -4.37 14.47
CA ARG A 167 -1.79 -3.39 13.37
C ARG A 167 -0.43 -3.39 12.67
N THR A 168 0.58 -4.06 13.22
CA THR A 168 1.91 -4.20 12.60
C THR A 168 2.40 -5.65 12.58
N SER A 169 1.56 -6.61 12.95
CA SER A 169 1.99 -7.99 13.20
C SER A 169 1.01 -9.05 12.76
N ALA A 170 -0.17 -8.70 12.24
CA ALA A 170 -1.21 -9.67 11.92
C ALA A 170 -1.61 -9.59 10.45
N LEU A 171 -1.75 -10.77 9.85
CA LEU A 171 -2.34 -10.98 8.53
C LEU A 171 -3.59 -11.84 8.69
N LYS A 172 -4.73 -11.34 8.25
CA LYS A 172 -5.98 -12.10 8.11
C LYS A 172 -6.30 -12.30 6.64
N LEU A 173 -7.11 -13.32 6.38
CA LEU A 173 -7.60 -13.68 5.06
C LEU A 173 -9.13 -13.70 5.07
N ALA A 174 -9.74 -12.99 4.13
CA ALA A 174 -11.16 -13.08 3.84
C ALA A 174 -11.37 -13.64 2.43
N ARG A 175 -12.51 -14.30 2.22
CA ARG A 175 -12.80 -15.05 0.99
C ARG A 175 -14.23 -14.81 0.54
N ALA A 176 -14.43 -14.64 -0.76
CA ALA A 176 -15.75 -14.50 -1.38
C ALA A 176 -15.72 -15.11 -2.79
N ASP A 177 -16.89 -15.41 -3.34
CA ASP A 177 -16.98 -15.92 -4.72
C ASP A 177 -16.85 -14.77 -5.74
N CYS A 178 -17.32 -13.56 -5.38
CA CYS A 178 -17.19 -12.34 -6.16
C CYS A 178 -16.62 -11.18 -5.32
N LEU A 179 -16.21 -10.10 -5.98
CA LEU A 179 -15.57 -8.94 -5.34
C LEU A 179 -16.47 -8.27 -4.29
N PHE A 180 -17.78 -8.34 -4.45
CA PHE A 180 -18.74 -7.65 -3.58
C PHE A 180 -19.05 -8.43 -2.29
N GLY A 181 -18.66 -9.71 -2.22
CA GLY A 181 -18.97 -10.61 -1.11
C GLY A 181 -20.07 -11.61 -1.45
N PRO A 182 -20.73 -12.22 -0.44
CA PRO A 182 -20.47 -12.04 0.99
C PRO A 182 -19.08 -12.51 1.39
N TRP A 183 -18.37 -11.68 2.15
CA TRP A 183 -17.00 -11.97 2.60
C TRP A 183 -17.01 -12.86 3.84
N LYS A 184 -16.38 -14.03 3.73
CA LYS A 184 -16.13 -14.97 4.83
C LYS A 184 -14.71 -14.77 5.34
N VAL A 185 -14.58 -14.28 6.57
CA VAL A 185 -13.28 -14.15 7.26
C VAL A 185 -12.87 -15.52 7.80
N SER A 186 -11.65 -15.95 7.52
CA SER A 186 -11.11 -17.20 8.08
C SER A 186 -10.82 -17.01 9.57
N GLU A 187 -11.61 -17.64 10.43
CA GLU A 187 -11.36 -17.80 11.86
C GLU A 187 -11.22 -16.49 12.68
N GLU A 188 -11.24 -16.60 14.01
CA GLU A 188 -10.96 -15.43 14.87
C GLU A 188 -9.47 -15.06 14.83
N ALA A 189 -8.58 -16.04 14.64
CA ALA A 189 -7.13 -15.86 14.66
C ALA A 189 -6.57 -15.40 13.29
N PRO A 190 -5.51 -14.58 13.27
CA PRO A 190 -4.76 -14.28 12.05
C PRO A 190 -4.06 -15.51 11.46
N ILE A 191 -4.01 -15.60 10.13
CA ILE A 191 -3.28 -16.66 9.40
C ILE A 191 -1.76 -16.53 9.53
N LEU A 192 -1.28 -15.34 9.92
CA LEU A 192 0.12 -15.10 10.29
C LEU A 192 0.20 -14.04 11.39
N LEU A 193 0.98 -14.32 12.42
CA LEU A 193 1.37 -13.38 13.47
C LEU A 193 2.89 -13.17 13.47
N ASP A 194 3.37 -12.19 12.73
CA ASP A 194 4.80 -11.85 12.65
C ASP A 194 5.01 -10.36 12.33
N ARG A 195 5.69 -9.64 13.24
CA ARG A 195 6.07 -8.24 13.01
C ARG A 195 7.06 -8.08 11.84
N GLY A 196 7.72 -9.15 11.42
CA GLY A 196 8.68 -9.18 10.33
C GLY A 196 8.09 -9.41 8.94
N GLY A 197 6.77 -9.51 8.79
CA GLY A 197 6.16 -9.60 7.46
C GLY A 197 4.73 -10.11 7.47
N ALA A 198 3.83 -9.44 8.19
CA ALA A 198 2.40 -9.78 8.22
C ALA A 198 1.50 -8.63 7.75
N ARG A 199 1.88 -7.36 8.00
CA ARG A 199 1.14 -6.22 7.47
C ARG A 199 1.39 -6.11 5.96
N MET A 200 0.35 -5.90 5.16
CA MET A 200 0.51 -5.77 3.70
C MET A 200 1.35 -4.55 3.33
N GLY A 201 2.08 -4.65 2.23
CA GLY A 201 3.04 -3.63 1.79
C GLY A 201 3.13 -3.53 0.27
N GLY A 202 2.01 -3.68 -0.43
CA GLY A 202 1.95 -3.50 -1.89
C GLY A 202 1.20 -4.60 -2.64
N THR A 203 1.46 -4.70 -3.94
CA THR A 203 0.70 -5.54 -4.87
C THR A 203 1.14 -7.01 -4.82
N PRO A 204 0.21 -7.97 -4.60
CA PRO A 204 0.53 -9.39 -4.74
C PRO A 204 0.82 -9.76 -6.19
N LEU A 205 1.74 -10.70 -6.40
CA LEU A 205 2.17 -11.14 -7.74
C LEU A 205 2.09 -12.66 -7.85
N TRP A 206 1.44 -13.15 -8.90
CA TRP A 206 1.46 -14.57 -9.24
C TRP A 206 2.76 -14.92 -9.97
N GLN A 207 3.45 -15.96 -9.48
CA GLN A 207 4.65 -16.53 -10.10
C GLN A 207 4.69 -18.04 -9.85
N ASP A 208 4.79 -18.84 -10.91
CA ASP A 208 4.92 -20.32 -10.84
C ASP A 208 3.91 -20.99 -9.89
N ASP A 209 2.62 -20.66 -10.05
CA ASP A 209 1.49 -21.10 -9.22
C ASP A 209 1.54 -20.70 -7.74
N ARG A 210 2.43 -19.76 -7.38
CA ARG A 210 2.53 -19.19 -6.04
C ARG A 210 2.12 -17.73 -6.07
N LEU A 211 1.53 -17.28 -4.98
CA LEU A 211 1.26 -15.87 -4.75
C LEU A 211 2.39 -15.28 -3.90
N LEU A 212 3.12 -14.33 -4.46
CA LEU A 212 4.13 -13.54 -3.76
C LEU A 212 3.47 -12.31 -3.17
N LEU A 213 3.54 -12.17 -1.86
CA LEU A 213 2.88 -11.11 -1.10
C LEU A 213 3.94 -10.16 -0.52
N PRO A 214 4.03 -8.92 -1.02
CA PRO A 214 4.77 -7.87 -0.34
C PRO A 214 4.14 -7.56 1.02
N THR A 215 4.94 -7.69 2.08
CA THR A 215 4.54 -7.36 3.46
C THR A 215 5.59 -6.47 4.10
N GLN A 216 5.24 -5.76 5.17
CA GLN A 216 6.15 -4.87 5.89
C GLN A 216 6.92 -5.61 6.98
N ASP A 217 8.25 -5.45 7.00
CA ASP A 217 9.05 -5.72 8.19
C ASP A 217 9.01 -4.52 9.14
N CYS A 218 8.27 -4.68 10.23
CA CYS A 218 8.08 -3.71 11.30
C CYS A 218 8.90 -4.01 12.57
N ARG A 219 9.91 -4.87 12.51
CA ARG A 219 10.72 -5.27 13.68
C ARG A 219 11.56 -4.13 14.23
N LYS A 220 12.27 -3.40 13.35
CA LYS A 220 13.14 -2.27 13.75
C LYS A 220 12.37 -0.95 13.87
N THR A 221 11.47 -0.69 12.93
CA THR A 221 10.66 0.54 12.84
C THR A 221 9.44 0.24 11.97
N TYR A 222 8.37 1.03 12.08
CA TYR A 222 7.24 0.93 11.15
C TYR A 222 7.74 1.02 9.70
N GLY A 223 7.40 0.02 8.88
CA GLY A 223 7.80 -0.02 7.48
C GLY A 223 9.32 0.00 7.26
N GLY A 224 10.07 -0.81 8.01
CA GLY A 224 11.53 -0.81 7.97
C GLY A 224 12.10 -1.42 6.68
N ALA A 225 11.39 -2.37 6.09
CA ALA A 225 11.71 -3.04 4.84
C ALA A 225 10.47 -3.77 4.30
N ILE A 226 10.58 -4.31 3.09
CA ILE A 226 9.61 -5.25 2.54
C ILE A 226 10.10 -6.68 2.78
N ALA A 227 9.24 -7.53 3.33
CA ALA A 227 9.41 -8.97 3.37
C ALA A 227 8.43 -9.61 2.39
N ILE A 228 8.94 -10.44 1.47
CA ILE A 228 8.09 -11.22 0.57
C ILE A 228 7.62 -12.47 1.32
N ARG A 229 6.32 -12.75 1.27
CA ARG A 229 5.76 -14.04 1.67
C ARG A 229 5.37 -14.84 0.44
N GLU A 230 5.81 -16.07 0.36
CA GLU A 230 5.36 -17.00 -0.67
C GLU A 230 4.17 -17.76 -0.14
N MET A 231 3.04 -17.68 -0.85
CA MET A 231 1.83 -18.38 -0.49
C MET A 231 1.50 -19.41 -1.55
N ARG A 232 1.38 -20.67 -1.12
CA ARG A 232 0.84 -21.76 -1.92
C ARG A 232 -0.61 -21.98 -1.57
N ASP A 233 -1.37 -22.45 -2.55
CA ASP A 233 -2.79 -22.76 -2.37
C ASP A 233 -3.57 -21.57 -1.80
N ALA A 234 -3.36 -20.35 -2.34
CA ALA A 234 -4.04 -19.14 -1.87
C ALA A 234 -5.59 -19.21 -1.96
N GLY A 235 -6.12 -20.23 -2.63
CA GLY A 235 -7.54 -20.59 -2.60
C GLY A 235 -8.00 -21.29 -1.31
N ASP A 236 -7.10 -21.89 -0.55
CA ASP A 236 -7.39 -22.62 0.69
C ASP A 236 -7.72 -21.66 1.86
N PRO A 237 -8.59 -22.07 2.82
CA PRO A 237 -8.74 -21.37 4.10
C PRO A 237 -7.44 -21.12 4.88
N ALA A 238 -6.51 -22.07 4.83
CA ALA A 238 -5.28 -22.09 5.61
C ALA A 238 -4.08 -22.30 4.66
N PRO A 239 -3.77 -21.30 3.82
CA PRO A 239 -2.73 -21.44 2.83
C PRO A 239 -1.36 -21.58 3.50
N GLN A 240 -0.44 -22.29 2.86
CA GLN A 240 0.93 -22.41 3.35
C GLN A 240 1.69 -21.12 3.07
N ILE A 241 2.30 -20.55 4.10
CA ILE A 241 3.04 -19.28 4.02
C ILE A 241 4.51 -19.55 4.32
N ALA A 242 5.38 -19.30 3.36
CA ALA A 242 6.83 -19.36 3.50
C ALA A 242 7.45 -17.96 3.46
N ALA A 243 8.64 -17.82 4.03
CA ALA A 243 9.43 -16.61 3.90
C ALA A 243 10.14 -16.59 2.54
N GLY A 244 10.07 -15.45 1.86
CA GLY A 244 10.84 -15.13 0.66
C GLY A 244 11.90 -14.06 0.93
N PRO A 245 12.36 -13.35 -0.11
CA PRO A 245 13.36 -12.29 0.00
C PRO A 245 12.93 -11.15 0.93
N HIS A 246 13.93 -10.51 1.52
CA HIS A 246 13.77 -9.32 2.35
C HIS A 246 14.49 -8.14 1.70
N ILE A 247 13.73 -7.13 1.29
CA ILE A 247 14.17 -6.02 0.45
C ILE A 247 14.13 -4.73 1.28
N ALA A 248 15.31 -4.14 1.50
CA ALA A 248 15.45 -2.87 2.22
C ALA A 248 15.73 -1.71 1.23
N ALA A 249 15.57 -0.47 1.69
CA ALA A 249 16.01 0.70 0.94
C ALA A 249 17.54 0.66 0.74
N PRO A 250 18.04 0.71 -0.52
CA PRO A 250 19.47 0.79 -0.81
C PRO A 250 20.13 2.01 -0.21
N CYS A 251 21.43 1.95 0.08
CA CYS A 251 22.19 3.13 0.50
C CYS A 251 22.12 4.27 -0.53
N ALA A 252 21.98 3.95 -1.82
CA ALA A 252 21.80 4.91 -2.90
C ALA A 252 20.52 5.77 -2.76
N PHE A 253 19.55 5.36 -1.93
CA PHE A 253 18.33 6.13 -1.68
C PHE A 253 18.54 7.27 -0.67
N HIS A 254 19.75 7.45 -0.14
CA HIS A 254 20.06 8.51 0.80
C HIS A 254 19.49 9.88 0.33
N PRO A 255 18.77 10.60 1.20
CA PRO A 255 18.63 10.39 2.64
C PRO A 255 17.46 9.48 3.08
N TYR A 256 16.77 8.80 2.17
CA TYR A 256 15.62 7.94 2.44
C TYR A 256 16.02 6.47 2.61
N VAL A 257 16.73 6.16 3.70
CA VAL A 257 17.28 4.82 3.98
C VAL A 257 16.72 4.18 5.25
N ASP A 258 15.78 4.84 5.93
CA ASP A 258 15.28 4.40 7.24
C ASP A 258 14.10 3.43 7.14
N GLY A 259 13.59 3.19 5.93
CA GLY A 259 12.44 2.32 5.69
C GLY A 259 12.02 2.26 4.22
N LEU A 260 11.24 1.23 3.91
CA LEU A 260 10.64 0.90 2.62
C LEU A 260 9.37 0.13 2.99
N HIS A 261 8.16 0.67 2.76
CA HIS A 261 6.95 0.04 3.29
C HIS A 261 5.89 -0.32 2.27
N THR A 262 6.02 0.20 1.05
CA THR A 262 5.18 -0.21 -0.06
C THR A 262 6.04 -0.55 -1.28
N MET A 263 5.76 -1.69 -1.90
CA MET A 263 6.32 -2.13 -3.18
C MET A 263 5.19 -2.71 -4.05
N SER A 264 4.80 -1.97 -5.08
CA SER A 264 3.62 -2.25 -5.89
C SER A 264 3.97 -2.42 -7.35
N ALA A 265 3.43 -3.46 -7.99
CA ALA A 265 3.59 -3.68 -9.41
C ALA A 265 2.75 -2.68 -10.21
N ALA A 266 3.30 -2.12 -11.28
CA ALA A 266 2.59 -1.31 -12.25
C ALA A 266 3.11 -1.62 -13.66
N GLY A 267 2.75 -2.80 -14.18
CA GLY A 267 3.21 -3.28 -15.49
C GLY A 267 4.73 -3.39 -15.58
N PRO A 268 5.40 -2.67 -16.51
CA PRO A 268 6.86 -2.74 -16.70
C PRO A 268 7.68 -2.04 -15.60
N VAL A 269 7.05 -1.32 -14.68
CA VAL A 269 7.71 -0.62 -13.58
C VAL A 269 7.21 -1.10 -12.23
N THR A 270 7.98 -0.78 -11.19
CA THR A 270 7.62 -1.03 -9.80
C THR A 270 7.60 0.27 -9.03
N LEU A 271 6.56 0.49 -8.27
CA LEU A 271 6.41 1.66 -7.42
C LEU A 271 6.87 1.32 -6.02
N VAL A 272 7.65 2.21 -5.41
CA VAL A 272 8.07 2.07 -4.02
C VAL A 272 8.00 3.40 -3.31
N ASP A 273 8.00 3.37 -1.99
CA ASP A 273 8.37 4.53 -1.19
C ASP A 273 9.56 4.21 -0.28
N ALA A 274 10.26 5.26 0.13
CA ALA A 274 11.34 5.15 1.08
C ALA A 274 11.23 6.22 2.15
N LYS A 275 11.70 5.90 3.35
CA LYS A 275 11.57 6.75 4.54
C LYS A 275 12.86 7.44 4.90
N ARG A 276 12.72 8.69 5.32
CA ARG A 276 13.72 9.45 6.07
C ARG A 276 13.13 9.90 7.39
N THR A 277 13.83 9.64 8.48
CA THR A 277 13.49 10.10 9.81
C THR A 277 14.19 11.43 10.08
N VAL A 278 13.42 12.48 10.31
CA VAL A 278 13.95 13.77 10.77
C VAL A 278 13.60 13.99 12.23
N ARG A 279 14.52 14.61 12.96
CA ARG A 279 14.27 15.08 14.32
C ARG A 279 14.25 16.61 14.29
N SER A 280 13.13 17.23 14.68
CA SER A 280 12.98 18.70 14.62
C SER A 280 12.24 19.27 15.83
N PHE A 281 12.54 20.53 16.17
CA PHE A 281 11.77 21.35 17.12
C PHE A 281 10.56 22.03 16.46
N ARG A 282 10.52 22.17 15.12
CA ARG A 282 9.36 22.76 14.42
C ARG A 282 8.06 21.97 14.67
N HIS A 283 8.18 20.66 14.80
CA HIS A 283 7.07 19.79 15.19
C HIS A 283 6.59 19.99 16.64
N LEU A 284 7.47 20.45 17.53
CA LEU A 284 7.13 20.73 18.92
C LEU A 284 6.23 21.96 19.01
N GLY A 285 6.52 23.01 18.23
CA GLY A 285 5.66 24.20 18.11
C GLY A 285 4.24 23.86 17.62
N ILE A 286 4.11 22.97 16.62
CA ILE A 286 2.80 22.52 16.12
C ILE A 286 2.05 21.67 17.16
N LYS A 287 2.75 20.83 17.94
CA LYS A 287 2.10 20.08 19.04
C LYS A 287 1.62 21.01 20.15
N ILE A 288 2.43 22.00 20.53
CA ILE A 288 2.11 22.96 21.60
C ILE A 288 0.96 23.88 21.18
N ALA A 289 1.00 24.46 19.98
CA ALA A 289 -0.07 25.34 19.46
C ALA A 289 -1.43 24.65 19.25
N ARG A 290 -1.50 23.32 19.43
CA ARG A 290 -2.72 22.51 19.33
C ARG A 290 -3.17 21.92 20.66
N ALA A 291 -2.38 22.09 21.72
CA ALA A 291 -2.74 21.71 23.08
C ALA A 291 -3.45 22.86 23.83
N PHE A 292 -3.48 24.04 23.21
CA PHE A 292 -4.29 25.22 23.54
C PHE A 292 -5.27 25.45 22.39
#